data_AF-A0A937NRY4-F1
#
_entry.id   AF-A0A937NRY4-F1
#
_cell.length_a   1.000
_cell.length_b   1.000
_cell.length_c   1.000
_cell.angle_alpha   90.00
_cell.angle_beta   90.00
_cell.angle_gamma   90.00
#
_symmetry.space_group_name_H-M   'P 1'
#
loop_
_entity.id
_entity.type
_entity.pdbx_description
1 polymer ?
#
loop_
_entity_poly.entity_id
_entity_poly.type
_entity_poly.pdbx_seq_one_letter_code
_entity_poly.pdbx_strand_id
1 'polypeptide(L)' 'MGNMYNIGTIFRRELKAYFQSAVAYVFMVVFLILTGFLTFSVARFYERGVADLTPFFFWHTWVYLMLVPAATMSLWAEE' A
#
# COMPACT_ATOMS: atom_id res chain seq x y z
N MET A 1 7.78 37.22 -8.15
CA MET A 1 7.84 36.33 -6.97
C MET A 1 6.50 35.62 -6.78
N GLY A 2 5.98 35.00 -7.83
CA GLY A 2 4.69 34.30 -7.82
C GLY A 2 4.82 33.11 -8.74
N ASN A 3 4.79 31.91 -8.17
CA ASN A 3 4.49 30.63 -8.84
C ASN A 3 4.71 29.42 -7.92
N MET A 4 5.41 29.56 -6.78
CA MET A 4 5.60 28.44 -5.83
C MET A 4 4.32 28.05 -5.07
N TYR A 5 3.38 28.99 -4.87
CA TYR A 5 2.10 28.71 -4.20
C TYR A 5 1.15 27.82 -5.03
N ASN A 6 1.30 27.84 -6.36
CA ASN A 6 0.45 27.05 -7.26
C ASN A 6 0.84 25.58 -7.24
N ILE A 7 2.13 25.27 -7.14
CA ILE A 7 2.64 23.89 -7.10
C ILE A 7 2.08 23.16 -5.87
N GLY A 8 2.13 23.77 -4.69
CA GLY A 8 1.56 23.18 -3.47
C GLY A 8 0.05 22.98 -3.54
N THR A 9 -0.67 23.89 -4.22
CA THR A 9 -2.13 23.78 -4.41
C THR A 9 -2.50 22.67 -5.39
N ILE A 10 -1.78 22.57 -6.52
CA ILE A 10 -1.96 21.51 -7.53
C ILE A 10 -1.64 20.14 -6.91
N PHE A 11 -0.51 20.02 -6.23
CA PHE A 11 -0.07 18.77 -5.59
C PHE A 11 -1.08 18.26 -4.56
N ARG A 12 -1.65 19.17 -3.76
CA ARG A 12 -2.67 18.82 -2.76
C ARG A 12 -4.01 18.46 -3.40
N ARG A 13 -4.35 19.06 -4.56
CA ARG A 13 -5.54 18.71 -5.34
C ARG A 13 -5.41 17.34 -5.98
N GLU A 14 -4.24 17.03 -6.55
CA GLU A 14 -3.97 15.70 -7.12
C GLU A 14 -3.91 14.63 -6.05
N LEU A 15 -3.21 14.82 -4.94
CA LEU A 15 -3.21 13.85 -3.84
C LEU A 15 -4.62 13.55 -3.34
N LYS A 16 -5.50 14.56 -3.28
CA LYS A 16 -6.89 14.36 -2.87
C LYS A 16 -7.71 13.62 -3.93
N ALA A 17 -7.43 13.82 -5.21
CA ALA A 17 -8.03 13.08 -6.31
C ALA A 17 -7.55 11.62 -6.34
N TYR A 18 -6.26 11.36 -6.12
CA TYR A 18 -5.69 10.01 -5.94
C TYR A 18 -6.33 9.25 -4.78
N PHE A 19 -6.53 9.92 -3.64
CA PHE A 19 -7.27 9.35 -2.50
C PHE A 19 -8.79 9.32 -2.69
N GLN A 20 -9.36 9.96 -3.72
CA GLN A 20 -10.79 9.82 -4.05
C GLN A 20 -11.08 8.59 -4.91
N SER A 21 -10.07 7.99 -5.54
CA SER A 21 -10.22 6.72 -6.23
C SER A 21 -10.57 5.64 -5.22
N ALA A 22 -11.78 5.09 -5.32
CA ALA A 22 -12.26 4.01 -4.45
C ALA A 22 -11.30 2.80 -4.47
N VAL A 23 -10.52 2.65 -5.55
CA VAL A 23 -9.55 1.58 -5.73
C VAL A 23 -8.37 1.69 -4.76
N ALA A 24 -7.88 2.90 -4.45
CA ALA A 24 -6.79 3.10 -3.51
C ALA A 24 -7.15 2.62 -2.09
N TYR A 25 -8.40 2.85 -1.67
CA TYR A 25 -8.91 2.35 -0.39
C TYR A 25 -9.06 0.83 -0.38
N VAL A 26 -9.59 0.22 -1.44
CA VAL A 26 -9.69 -1.25 -1.56
C VAL A 26 -8.31 -1.88 -1.51
N PHE A 27 -7.34 -1.30 -2.22
CA PHE A 27 -5.96 -1.76 -2.20
C PHE A 27 -5.35 -1.70 -0.80
N MET A 28 -5.56 -0.60 -0.07
CA MET A 28 -5.05 -0.45 1.29
C MET A 28 -5.64 -1.50 2.25
N VAL A 29 -6.95 -1.77 2.16
CA VAL A 29 -7.63 -2.78 2.98
C VAL A 29 -7.12 -4.18 2.65
N VAL A 30 -7.02 -4.53 1.36
CA VAL A 30 -6.52 -5.85 0.92
C VAL A 30 -5.07 -6.05 1.34
N PHE A 31 -4.23 -5.02 1.19
CA PHE A 31 -2.83 -5.04 1.63
C PHE A 31 -2.71 -5.31 3.14
N LEU A 32 -3.51 -4.63 3.97
CA LEU A 32 -3.51 -4.83 5.43
C LEU A 32 -3.97 -6.24 5.81
N ILE A 33 -5.01 -6.76 5.16
CA ILE A 33 -5.52 -8.11 5.42
C ILE A 33 -4.48 -9.16 5.02
N LEU A 34 -3.88 -9.04 3.83
CA LEU A 34 -2.88 -10.00 3.33
C LEU A 34 -1.61 -10.00 4.20
N THR A 35 -1.06 -8.83 4.49
CA THR A 35 0.15 -8.72 5.34
C THR A 35 -0.11 -9.21 6.75
N GLY A 36 -1.27 -8.89 7.34
CA GLY A 36 -1.69 -9.42 8.63
C GLY A 36 -1.85 -10.94 8.60
N PHE A 37 -2.57 -11.47 7.63
CA PHE A 37 -2.83 -12.91 7.50
C PHE A 37 -1.54 -13.72 7.30
N LEU A 38 -0.64 -13.27 6.42
CA LEU A 38 0.64 -13.94 6.20
C LEU A 38 1.54 -13.91 7.44
N THR A 39 1.53 -12.79 8.17
CA THR A 39 2.36 -12.64 9.39
C THR A 39 1.81 -13.48 10.55
N PHE A 40 0.50 -13.43 10.80
CA PHE A 40 -0.09 -14.13 11.92
C PHE A 40 -0.34 -15.61 11.64
N SER A 41 -0.79 -15.97 10.44
CA SER A 41 -1.20 -17.34 10.09
C SER A 41 -0.06 -18.16 9.47
N VAL A 42 0.67 -17.62 8.49
CA VAL A 42 1.71 -18.38 7.75
C VAL A 42 3.04 -18.37 8.48
N ALA A 43 3.49 -17.21 8.95
CA ALA A 43 4.72 -17.11 9.72
C ALA A 43 4.59 -17.63 11.17
N ARG A 44 3.37 -18.02 11.60
CA ARG A 44 3.08 -18.54 12.94
C ARG A 44 3.74 -17.69 14.02
N PHE A 45 3.62 -16.36 13.87
CA PHE A 45 4.33 -15.38 14.71
C PHE A 45 4.10 -15.64 16.21
N TYR A 46 2.89 -16.06 16.58
CA TYR A 46 2.55 -16.44 17.96
C TYR A 46 3.19 -17.75 18.42
N GLU A 47 3.27 -18.78 17.58
CA GLU A 47 3.86 -20.07 17.97
C GLU A 47 5.39 -20.04 18.01
N ARG A 48 6.02 -19.09 17.29
CA ARG A 48 7.47 -18.94 17.28
C ARG A 48 8.03 -18.45 18.61
N GLY A 49 7.26 -17.75 19.44
CA GLY A 49 7.69 -17.24 20.74
C GLY A 49 8.89 -16.27 20.68
N VAL A 50 9.23 -15.76 19.50
CA VAL A 50 10.39 -14.92 19.22
C VAL A 50 9.90 -13.61 18.62
N ALA A 51 10.30 -12.49 19.22
CA ALA A 51 9.93 -11.14 18.80
C ALA A 51 10.82 -10.66 17.63
N ASP A 52 10.83 -11.42 16.53
CA ASP A 52 11.63 -11.10 15.35
C ASP A 52 10.74 -10.78 14.15
N LEU A 53 11.05 -9.68 13.46
CA LEU A 53 10.28 -9.15 12.34
C LEU A 53 10.76 -9.67 10.98
N THR A 54 11.80 -10.51 10.92
CA THR A 54 12.30 -11.11 9.68
C THR A 54 11.20 -11.80 8.85
N PRO A 55 10.30 -12.62 9.42
CA PRO A 55 9.22 -13.22 8.63
C PRO A 55 8.21 -12.19 8.11
N PHE A 56 7.98 -11.09 8.84
CA PHE A 56 7.12 -10.00 8.37
C PHE A 56 7.73 -9.34 7.12
N PHE A 57 9.01 -8.93 7.18
CA PHE A 57 9.68 -8.28 6.05
C PHE A 57 9.84 -9.20 4.84
N PHE A 58 10.09 -10.50 5.05
CA PHE A 58 10.14 -11.48 3.97
C PHE A 58 8.82 -11.52 3.20
N TRP A 59 7.69 -11.72 3.89
CA TRP A 59 6.37 -11.74 3.25
C TRP A 59 5.98 -10.38 2.66
N HIS A 60 6.42 -9.28 3.27
CA HIS A 60 6.16 -7.93 2.77
C HIS A 60 6.69 -7.73 1.34
N THR A 61 7.91 -8.18 1.03
CA THR A 61 8.48 -8.08 -0.32
C THR A 61 7.66 -8.84 -1.36
N TRP A 62 7.19 -10.05 -1.03
CA TRP A 62 6.35 -10.85 -1.91
C TRP A 62 4.97 -10.23 -2.14
N VAL A 63 4.35 -9.72 -1.07
CA VAL A 63 3.07 -9.02 -1.14
C VAL A 63 3.19 -7.79 -2.03
N TYR A 64 4.23 -6.97 -1.86
CA TYR A 64 4.49 -5.81 -2.73
C TYR A 64 4.73 -6.21 -4.18
N LEU A 65 5.47 -7.29 -4.46
CA LEU A 65 5.68 -7.76 -5.83
C LEU A 65 4.37 -8.12 -6.55
N MET A 66 3.39 -8.65 -5.83
CA MET A 66 2.07 -8.97 -6.38
C MET A 66 1.16 -7.74 -6.48
N LEU A 67 1.17 -6.89 -5.45
CA LEU A 67 0.26 -5.75 -5.33
C LEU A 67 0.72 -4.54 -6.14
N VAL A 68 2.02 -4.29 -6.31
CA VAL A 68 2.52 -3.14 -7.11
C VAL A 68 2.01 -3.17 -8.57
N PRO A 69 2.04 -4.31 -9.30
CA PRO A 69 1.43 -4.42 -10.62
C PRO A 69 -0.08 -4.14 -10.59
N ALA A 70 -0.80 -4.71 -9.60
CA ALA A 70 -2.25 -4.53 -9.47
C ALA A 70 -2.63 -3.07 -9.16
N ALA A 71 -1.86 -2.39 -8.30
CA ALA A 71 -2.02 -0.96 -8.03
C ALA A 71 -1.75 -0.12 -9.29
N THR A 72 -0.72 -0.47 -10.05
CA THR A 72 -0.33 0.30 -11.24
C THR A 72 -1.32 0.11 -12.39
N MET A 73 -1.93 -1.08 -12.52
CA MET A 73 -3.02 -1.29 -13.49
C MET A 73 -4.24 -0.42 -13.19
N SER A 74 -4.56 -0.16 -11.92
CA SER A 74 -5.65 0.76 -11.56
C SER A 74 -5.36 2.20 -11.94
N LEU A 75 -4.08 2.62 -11.88
CA LEU A 75 -3.64 3.95 -12.29
C LEU A 75 -3.74 4.17 -13.80
N TRP A 76 -3.73 3.09 -14.59
CA TRP A 76 -3.79 3.14 -16.05
C TRP A 76 -5.22 3.00 -16.60
N ALA A 77 -6.17 2.55 -15.76
CA ALA A 77 -7.58 2.39 -16.15
C ALA A 77 -8.41 3.67 -15.96
N GLU A 78 -7.83 4.74 -15.40
CA GLU A 78 -8.45 6.06 -15.26
C GLU A 78 -8.08 7.05 -16.40
N GLU A 79 -7.45 6.58 -17.49
CA GLU A 79 -7.44 7.23 -18.82
C GLU A 79 -8.46 6.62 -19.77
#